data_AF-A0A177BZ58-F1
#
_entry.id   AF-A0A177BZ58-F1
#
_cell.length_a   1.000
_cell.length_b   1.000
_cell.length_c   1.000
_cell.angle_alpha   90.00
_cell.angle_beta   90.00
_cell.angle_gamma   90.00
#
_symmetry.space_group_name_H-M   'P 1'
#
loop_
_entity.id
_entity.type
_entity.pdbx_description
1 polymer ?
#
loop_
_entity_poly.entity_id
_entity_poly.type
_entity_poly.pdbx_seq_one_letter_code
_entity_poly.pdbx_strand_id
1 'polypeptide(L)' 'MADKAVRLSDGKAAKLRASCDACNESKVRCSQTKPSCTRCQKQRIICVYGLSR' A
#
# COMPACT_ATOMS: atom_id res chain seq x y z
N MET A 1 -4.33 -3.74 24.22
CA MET A 1 -4.13 -4.20 22.84
C MET A 1 -5.09 -3.41 21.95
N ALA A 2 -4.55 -2.79 20.90
CA ALA A 2 -5.24 -2.25 19.72
C ALA A 2 -6.39 -1.24 19.88
N ASP A 3 -6.08 0.06 19.84
CA ASP A 3 -6.79 1.00 18.97
C ASP A 3 -5.86 2.17 18.64
N LYS A 4 -5.27 2.15 17.44
CA LYS A 4 -4.52 3.32 16.94
C LYS A 4 -5.38 4.03 15.92
N ALA A 5 -6.35 4.78 16.44
CA ALA A 5 -7.16 5.76 15.72
C ALA A 5 -6.31 6.52 14.67
N VAL A 6 -6.64 6.32 13.40
CA VAL A 6 -6.12 7.11 12.29
C VAL A 6 -6.77 8.50 12.35
N ARG A 7 -6.00 9.50 12.79
CA ARG A 7 -6.34 10.91 12.61
C ARG A 7 -6.20 11.25 11.12
N LEU A 8 -7.32 11.42 10.41
CA LEU A 8 -7.39 11.94 9.04
C LEU A 8 -7.28 13.46 9.10
N SER A 9 -6.05 13.97 9.18
CA SER A 9 -5.79 15.40 9.21
C SER A 9 -5.79 16.00 7.80
N ASP A 10 -6.62 17.03 7.65
CA ASP A 10 -6.57 18.10 6.65
C ASP A 10 -6.98 17.73 5.21
N GLY A 11 -8.27 17.95 4.89
CA GLY A 11 -8.89 18.43 3.63
C GLY A 11 -8.36 18.03 2.24
N LYS A 12 -7.31 17.24 2.13
CA LYS A 12 -6.63 16.81 0.92
C LYS A 12 -6.76 15.31 0.87
N ALA A 13 -7.30 14.80 -0.25
CA ALA A 13 -7.46 13.37 -0.48
C ALA A 13 -6.19 12.61 -0.08
N ALA A 14 -6.33 11.72 0.90
CA ALA A 14 -5.19 10.97 1.44
C ALA A 14 -4.52 10.19 0.31
N LYS A 15 -3.26 10.51 0.03
CA LYS A 15 -2.52 9.90 -1.07
C LYS A 15 -2.18 8.47 -0.69
N LEU A 16 -2.38 7.53 -1.61
CA LEU A 16 -1.89 6.15 -1.42
C LEU A 16 -0.36 6.11 -1.46
N ARG A 17 0.23 5.09 -0.84
CA ARG A 17 1.65 4.76 -0.99
C ARG A 17 1.95 4.39 -2.43
N ALA A 18 3.14 4.74 -2.89
CA ALA A 18 3.63 4.37 -4.21
C ALA A 18 3.88 2.84 -4.31
N SER A 19 4.43 2.24 -3.25
CA SER A 19 4.69 0.81 -3.17
C SER A 19 3.62 0.10 -2.34
N CYS A 20 3.18 -1.08 -2.78
CA CYS A 20 2.27 -1.91 -1.99
C CYS A 20 2.99 -2.54 -0.79
N ASP A 21 2.22 -2.94 0.23
CA ASP A 21 2.76 -3.46 1.48
C ASP A 21 3.59 -4.74 1.26
N ALA A 22 3.15 -5.65 0.38
CA ALA A 22 3.89 -6.87 0.05
C ALA A 22 5.24 -6.60 -0.63
N CYS A 23 5.33 -5.60 -1.51
CA CYS A 23 6.61 -5.21 -2.12
C CYS A 23 7.51 -4.47 -1.12
N ASN A 24 6.91 -3.63 -0.27
CA ASN A 24 7.63 -2.91 0.78
C ASN A 24 8.25 -3.88 1.81
N GLU A 25 7.48 -4.85 2.30
CA GLU A 25 7.94 -5.89 3.23
C GLU A 25 9.03 -6.77 2.61
N SER A 26 8.84 -7.17 1.35
CA SER A 26 9.84 -7.94 0.59
C SER A 26 11.07 -7.10 0.18
N LYS A 27 11.08 -5.79 0.44
CA LYS A 27 12.13 -4.83 0.03
C LYS A 27 12.46 -4.89 -1.48
N VAL A 28 11.43 -5.06 -2.31
CA VAL A 28 11.56 -5.10 -3.77
C VAL A 28 10.85 -3.91 -4.42
N ARG A 29 11.28 -3.55 -5.64
CA ARG A 29 10.61 -2.50 -6.42
C ARG A 29 9.17 -2.90 -6.76
N CYS A 30 8.20 -2.07 -6.38
CA CYS A 30 6.81 -2.21 -6.79
C CYS A 30 6.63 -1.67 -8.23
N SER A 31 5.90 -2.38 -9.08
CA SER A 31 5.55 -1.89 -10.42
C SER A 31 4.46 -0.82 -10.42
N GLN A 32 3.79 -0.61 -9.27
CA GLN A 32 2.74 0.38 -9.04
C GLN A 32 1.53 0.24 -9.98
N THR A 33 1.42 -0.86 -10.72
CA THR A 33 0.24 -1.17 -11.53
C THR A 33 -0.96 -1.39 -10.62
N LYS A 34 -2.12 -0.89 -11.03
CA LYS A 34 -3.38 -0.98 -10.28
C LYS A 34 -4.38 -1.84 -11.08
N PRO A 35 -5.21 -2.67 -10.42
CA PRO A 35 -5.42 -2.75 -8.97
C PRO A 35 -4.36 -3.55 -8.20
N SER A 36 -3.56 -4.39 -8.87
CA SER A 36 -2.45 -5.15 -8.26
C SER A 36 -1.15 -4.91 -9.02
N CYS A 37 -0.03 -4.87 -8.29
CA CYS A 37 1.28 -4.80 -8.91
C CYS A 37 1.60 -6.12 -9.65
N THR A 38 2.47 -6.06 -10.65
CA THR A 38 2.84 -7.19 -11.52
C THR A 38 3.41 -8.36 -10.71
N ARG A 39 4.24 -8.08 -9.70
CA ARG A 39 4.79 -9.12 -8.82
C ARG A 39 3.68 -9.81 -8.03
N CYS A 40 2.82 -9.04 -7.38
CA CYS A 40 1.77 -9.61 -6.54
C CYS A 40 0.77 -10.42 -7.39
N GLN A 41 0.49 -9.97 -8.61
CA GLN A 41 -0.36 -10.72 -9.54
C GLN A 41 0.29 -12.05 -9.97
N LYS A 42 1.58 -12.06 -10.30
CA LYS A 42 2.32 -13.29 -10.66
C LYS A 42 2.39 -14.28 -9.50
N GLN A 43 2.67 -13.77 -8.30
CA GLN A 43 2.76 -14.59 -7.08
C GLN A 43 1.38 -14.96 -6.51
N ARG A 44 0.29 -14.43 -7.07
CA ARG A 44 -1.09 -14.56 -6.56
C ARG A 44 -1.21 -14.24 -5.06
N ILE A 45 -0.49 -13.21 -4.61
CA ILE A 45 -0.55 -12.71 -3.23
C ILE A 45 -1.36 -11.42 -3.15
N ILE A 46 -1.80 -11.08 -1.94
CA ILE A 46 -2.58 -9.88 -1.67
C ILE A 46 -1.73 -8.63 -1.91
N CYS A 47 -2.24 -7.70 -2.74
CA CYS A 47 -1.59 -6.43 -3.05
C CYS A 47 -2.37 -5.27 -2.42
N VAL A 48 -1.89 -4.78 -1.27
CA VAL A 48 -2.51 -3.64 -0.58
C VAL A 48 -1.65 -2.39 -0.76
N TYR A 49 -2.26 -1.29 -1.19
CA TYR A 49 -1.63 0.03 -1.17
C TYR A 49 -2.20 0.80 0.04
N GLY A 50 -1.44 0.89 1.13
CA GLY A 50 -1.83 1.68 2.29
C GLY A 50 -1.80 3.18 2.05
N LEU A 51 -2.38 3.96 2.97
CA LEU A 51 -2.28 5.42 2.95
C LEU A 51 -0.83 5.87 3.22
N SER A 52 -0.37 6.86 2.46
CA SER A 52 0.82 7.64 2.78
C SER A 52 0.46 8.58 3.92
N ARG A 53 1.27 8.56 4.98
CA ARG A 53 1.18 9.49 6.10
C ARG A 53 2.16 10.63 5.89
#